data_AF-A0AAU1GBN9-F1
#
_entry.id   AF-A0AAU1GBN9-F1
#
_cell.length_a   1.000
_cell.length_b   1.000
_cell.length_c   1.000
_cell.angle_alpha   90.00
_cell.angle_beta   90.00
_cell.angle_gamma   90.00
#
_symmetry.space_group_name_H-M   'P 1'
#
loop_
_entity.id
_entity.type
_entity.pdbx_description
1 polymer ?
#
loop_
_entity_poly.entity_id
_entity_poly.type
_entity_poly.pdbx_seq_one_letter_code
_entity_poly.pdbx_strand_id
1 'polypeptide(L)'
;MKDFRAAAVRKEELPSYFGVEPEWTCVEPTVLAAKLSSRGGVLRPERPYISFGEAGGTVSLWDEPAGKALQMPAEQVRLVPAADGRVRCTFSYESLPKGD
;
A
#
# COMPACT_ATOMS: atom_id res chain seq x y z
N MET A 1 11.58 11.28 22.21
CA MET A 1 11.36 10.78 20.83
C MET A 1 10.43 9.59 20.92
N LYS A 2 9.21 9.68 20.37
CA LYS A 2 8.30 8.53 20.31
C LYS A 2 8.80 7.56 19.24
N ASP A 3 8.91 6.30 19.61
CA ASP A 3 9.56 5.25 18.82
C ASP A 3 8.59 4.75 17.72
N PHE A 4 8.81 5.16 16.47
CA PHE A 4 7.98 4.81 15.31
C PHE A 4 7.80 3.31 15.13
N ARG A 5 8.85 2.55 15.49
CA ARG A 5 8.84 1.09 15.42
C ARG A 5 7.79 0.51 16.38
N ALA A 6 7.59 1.14 17.54
CA ALA A 6 6.59 0.68 18.49
C ALA A 6 5.15 0.95 18.00
N ALA A 7 4.89 2.10 17.36
CA ALA A 7 3.58 2.42 16.82
C ALA A 7 3.23 1.56 15.60
N ALA A 8 4.19 1.32 14.70
CA ALA A 8 4.05 0.42 13.56
C ALA A 8 3.76 -1.02 14.01
N VAL A 9 4.52 -1.54 14.98
CA VAL A 9 4.29 -2.86 15.58
C VAL A 9 2.94 -2.96 16.29
N ARG A 10 2.50 -1.87 16.93
CA ARG A 10 1.19 -1.80 17.60
C ARG A 10 0.04 -1.56 16.64
N LYS A 11 0.29 -1.14 15.39
CA LYS A 11 -0.72 -0.78 14.39
C LYS A 11 -1.65 0.34 14.90
N GLU A 12 -1.07 1.30 15.60
CA GLU A 12 -1.75 2.50 16.10
C GLU A 12 -1.61 3.66 15.11
N GLU A 13 -2.31 4.77 15.38
CA GLU A 13 -2.22 6.02 14.62
C GLU A 13 -0.76 6.44 14.42
N LEU A 14 -0.36 6.60 13.15
CA LEU A 14 1.01 6.93 12.80
C LEU A 14 1.25 8.44 13.05
N PRO A 15 2.27 8.82 13.84
CA PRO A 15 2.57 10.23 14.01
C PRO A 15 3.00 10.86 12.68
N SER A 16 2.49 12.04 12.38
CA SER A 16 2.84 12.77 11.16
C SER A 16 4.35 13.07 11.12
N TYR A 17 4.94 12.96 9.94
CA TYR A 17 6.35 13.26 9.72
C TYR A 17 6.47 14.08 8.43
N PHE A 18 7.14 15.23 8.52
CA PHE A 18 7.28 16.19 7.41
C PHE A 18 5.95 16.63 6.75
N GLY A 19 4.85 16.73 7.51
CA GLY A 19 3.57 17.21 6.99
C GLY A 19 2.88 16.26 6.00
N VAL A 20 3.39 15.03 5.87
CA VAL A 20 2.70 13.94 5.17
C VAL A 20 1.94 13.16 6.24
N GLU A 21 0.63 12.97 6.02
CA GLU A 21 -0.21 12.13 6.86
C GLU A 21 -0.22 10.72 6.26
N PRO A 22 0.60 9.78 6.78
CA PRO A 22 0.61 8.41 6.29
C PRO A 22 -0.73 7.74 6.59
N GLU A 23 -1.36 7.18 5.57
CA GLU A 23 -2.65 6.51 5.71
C GLU A 23 -2.52 5.02 5.46
N TRP A 24 -3.19 4.22 6.29
CA TRP A 24 -3.40 2.81 5.99
C TRP A 24 -4.28 2.71 4.75
N THR A 25 -3.85 1.94 3.76
CA THR A 25 -4.49 1.86 2.45
C THR A 25 -4.43 0.43 1.92
N CYS A 26 -5.58 -0.11 1.57
CA CYS A 26 -5.69 -1.28 0.71
C CYS A 26 -5.33 -0.89 -0.73
N VAL A 27 -4.55 -1.73 -1.39
CA VAL A 27 -4.07 -1.46 -2.75
C VAL A 27 -4.67 -2.51 -3.66
N GLU A 28 -5.46 -2.05 -4.61
CA GLU A 28 -6.13 -2.90 -5.59
C GLU A 28 -5.47 -2.74 -6.96
N PRO A 29 -4.73 -3.74 -7.45
CA PRO A 29 -4.25 -3.77 -8.82
C PRO A 29 -5.38 -3.57 -9.82
N THR A 30 -5.16 -2.72 -10.82
CA THR A 30 -6.05 -2.59 -11.99
C THR A 30 -5.58 -3.46 -13.17
N VAL A 31 -4.37 -4.03 -13.04
CA VAL A 31 -3.74 -4.92 -14.01
C VAL A 31 -3.43 -6.27 -13.38
N LEU A 32 -3.27 -7.29 -14.22
CA LEU A 32 -2.86 -8.62 -13.77
C LEU A 32 -1.50 -8.56 -13.05
N ALA A 33 -1.30 -9.43 -12.06
CA ALA A 33 -0.06 -9.49 -11.28
C ALA A 33 1.22 -9.53 -12.14
N ALA A 34 1.18 -10.27 -13.26
CA ALA A 34 2.31 -10.40 -14.19
C ALA A 34 2.63 -9.10 -14.97
N LYS A 35 1.67 -8.16 -15.06
CA LYS A 35 1.81 -6.87 -15.74
C LYS A 35 2.06 -5.72 -14.76
N LEU A 36 1.93 -5.97 -13.45
CA LEU A 36 2.12 -4.95 -12.43
C LEU A 36 3.61 -4.58 -12.31
N SER A 37 3.93 -3.31 -12.54
CA SER A 37 5.28 -2.78 -12.46
C SER A 37 5.63 -2.38 -11.03
N SER A 38 5.77 -3.38 -10.15
CA SER A 38 6.18 -3.18 -8.76
C SER A 38 7.71 -3.13 -8.62
N ARG A 39 8.24 -2.07 -8.01
CA ARG A 39 9.64 -1.96 -7.59
C ARG A 39 9.76 -2.13 -6.08
N GLY A 40 10.86 -2.74 -5.62
CA GLY A 40 11.13 -2.93 -4.19
C GLY A 40 10.55 -4.22 -3.59
N GLY A 41 9.71 -4.94 -4.33
CA GLY A 41 9.14 -6.22 -3.91
C GLY A 41 7.86 -6.60 -4.66
N VAL A 42 7.15 -7.60 -4.13
CA VAL A 42 5.89 -8.10 -4.68
C VAL A 42 4.74 -7.52 -3.87
N LEU A 43 3.77 -6.89 -4.54
CA LEU A 43 2.54 -6.43 -3.92
C LEU A 43 1.68 -7.63 -3.49
N ARG A 44 1.19 -7.58 -2.26
CA ARG A 44 0.25 -8.53 -1.63
C ARG A 44 -1.07 -7.81 -1.37
N PRO A 45 -1.99 -7.81 -2.34
CA PRO A 45 -3.20 -6.97 -2.30
C PRO A 45 -4.21 -7.41 -1.22
N GLU A 46 -3.98 -8.54 -0.54
CA GLU A 46 -4.77 -8.99 0.60
C GLU A 46 -4.45 -8.26 1.93
N ARG A 47 -3.49 -7.33 1.92
CA ARG A 47 -3.01 -6.62 3.13
C ARG A 47 -2.98 -5.10 2.91
N PRO A 48 -3.24 -4.32 3.97
CA PRO A 48 -3.09 -2.87 3.92
C PRO A 48 -1.61 -2.49 3.97
N TYR A 49 -1.29 -1.40 3.28
CA TYR A 49 0.02 -0.75 3.24
C TYR A 49 -0.08 0.65 3.82
N ILE A 50 1.05 1.22 4.22
CA ILE A 50 1.10 2.65 4.54
C ILE A 50 1.38 3.39 3.25
N SER A 51 0.44 4.24 2.82
CA SER A 51 0.61 5.10 1.66
C SER A 51 1.12 6.48 2.08
N PHE A 52 2.08 7.01 1.32
CA PHE A 52 2.50 8.42 1.43
C PHE A 52 1.89 9.29 0.31
N GLY A 53 0.93 8.75 -0.44
CA GLY A 53 0.31 9.39 -1.59
C GLY A 53 1.01 9.11 -2.92
N GLU A 54 0.53 9.82 -3.94
CA GLU A 54 1.07 9.78 -5.30
C GLU A 54 2.01 10.98 -5.53
N ALA A 55 3.16 10.73 -6.15
CA ALA A 55 4.04 11.78 -6.66
C ALA A 55 4.56 11.39 -8.05
N GLY A 56 4.38 12.29 -9.03
CA GLY A 56 4.89 12.10 -10.39
C GLY A 56 4.36 10.83 -11.08
N GLY A 57 3.08 10.48 -10.86
CA GLY A 57 2.45 9.29 -11.44
C GLY A 57 2.88 7.97 -10.78
N THR A 58 3.59 8.03 -9.66
CA THR A 58 4.02 6.85 -8.90
C THR A 58 3.43 6.90 -7.49
N VAL A 59 2.86 5.78 -7.05
CA VAL A 59 2.48 5.59 -5.66
C VAL A 59 3.64 4.97 -4.90
N SER A 60 3.94 5.54 -3.73
CA SER A 60 4.90 4.98 -2.78
C SER A 60 4.17 4.37 -1.59
N LEU A 61 4.38 3.07 -1.41
CA LEU A 61 3.78 2.26 -0.36
C LEU A 61 4.86 1.73 0.57
N TRP A 62 4.58 1.60 1.85
CA TRP A 62 5.47 0.94 2.81
C TRP A 62 4.87 -0.37 3.29
N ASP A 63 5.62 -1.45 3.05
CA ASP A 63 5.38 -2.78 3.59
C ASP A 63 6.02 -2.85 4.99
N GLU A 64 5.21 -2.66 6.02
CA GLU A 64 5.66 -2.71 7.42
C GLU A 64 6.28 -4.06 7.78
N PRO A 65 5.64 -5.23 7.49
CA PRO A 65 6.24 -6.54 7.75
C PRO A 65 7.60 -6.75 7.08
N ALA A 66 7.77 -6.28 5.83
CA ALA A 66 9.03 -6.44 5.10
C ALA A 66 10.06 -5.34 5.43
N GLY A 67 9.63 -4.24 6.05
CA GLY A 67 10.45 -3.05 6.28
C GLY A 67 10.95 -2.42 4.97
N LYS A 68 10.14 -2.46 3.90
CA LYS A 68 10.53 -2.03 2.55
C LYS A 68 9.49 -1.12 1.91
N ALA A 69 9.98 -0.19 1.10
CA ALA A 69 9.14 0.60 0.22
C ALA A 69 8.83 -0.19 -1.08
N LEU A 70 7.57 -0.18 -1.48
CA LEU A 70 7.10 -0.58 -2.79
C LEU A 70 6.75 0.66 -3.60
N GLN A 71 7.07 0.66 -4.88
CA GLN A 71 6.70 1.73 -5.81
C GLN A 71 6.06 1.14 -7.05
N MET A 72 4.99 1.79 -7.52
CA MET A 72 4.27 1.37 -8.72
C MET A 72 3.61 2.55 -9.42
N PRO A 73 3.36 2.45 -10.74
CA PRO A 73 2.60 3.47 -11.45
C PRO A 73 1.19 3.60 -10.85
N ALA A 74 0.75 4.84 -10.63
CA ALA A 74 -0.56 5.13 -10.07
C ALA A 74 -1.70 4.62 -10.97
N GLU A 75 -1.51 4.62 -12.29
CA GLU A 75 -2.47 4.08 -13.26
C GLU A 75 -2.72 2.57 -13.11
N GLN A 76 -1.79 1.83 -12.48
CA GLN A 76 -1.86 0.38 -12.33
C GLN A 76 -2.50 -0.07 -11.01
N VAL A 77 -2.85 0.87 -10.13
CA VAL A 77 -3.44 0.57 -8.83
C VAL A 77 -4.50 1.57 -8.42
N ARG A 78 -5.48 1.09 -7.67
CA ARG A 78 -6.46 1.90 -6.96
C ARG A 78 -6.14 1.87 -5.47
N LEU A 79 -6.05 3.05 -4.87
CA LEU A 79 -5.85 3.20 -3.44
C LEU A 79 -7.21 3.28 -2.75
N VAL A 80 -7.39 2.44 -1.74
CA VAL A 80 -8.62 2.35 -0.95
C VAL A 80 -8.27 2.56 0.51
N PRO A 81 -8.75 3.64 1.16
CA PRO A 81 -8.49 3.88 2.57
C PRO A 81 -8.86 2.66 3.42
N ALA A 82 -7.97 2.29 4.33
CA ALA A 82 -8.15 1.22 5.29
C ALA A 82 -8.24 1.82 6.69
N ALA A 83 -9.13 1.29 7.53
CA ALA A 83 -9.31 1.79 8.89
C ALA A 83 -8.03 1.66 9.74
N ASP A 84 -7.28 0.57 9.57
CA ASP A 84 -6.00 0.33 10.25
C ASP A 84 -5.16 -0.74 9.52
N GLY A 85 -3.97 -1.06 10.05
CA GLY A 85 -3.07 -2.10 9.53
C GLY A 85 -3.47 -3.55 9.87
N ARG A 86 -4.62 -3.79 10.49
CA ARG A 86 -5.14 -5.12 10.89
C ARG A 86 -6.26 -5.58 9.98
N VAL A 87 -6.92 -4.68 9.25
CA VAL A 87 -7.95 -5.07 8.29
C VAL A 87 -7.40 -6.02 7.23
N ARG A 88 -8.26 -6.90 6.71
CA ARG A 88 -7.96 -7.66 5.51
C ARG A 88 -8.53 -6.93 4.31
N CYS A 89 -7.69 -6.70 3.31
CA CYS A 89 -8.13 -6.17 2.04
C CYS A 89 -8.79 -7.29 1.23
N THR A 90 -9.90 -7.00 0.57
CA THR A 90 -10.77 -8.01 -0.06
C THR A 90 -10.50 -8.20 -1.56
N PHE A 91 -9.36 -7.72 -2.07
CA PHE A 91 -9.03 -7.82 -3.48
C PHE A 91 -8.79 -9.28 -3.93
N SER A 92 -9.28 -9.63 -5.12
CA SER A 92 -8.97 -10.88 -5.82
C SER A 92 -8.60 -10.57 -7.27
N TYR A 93 -7.54 -11.18 -7.80
CA TYR A 93 -7.21 -11.05 -9.22
C TYR A 93 -8.28 -11.65 -10.16
N GLU A 94 -9.18 -12.49 -9.63
CA GLU A 94 -10.31 -13.04 -10.38
C GLU A 94 -11.35 -11.98 -10.72
N SER A 95 -11.41 -10.86 -9.97
CA SER A 95 -12.33 -9.77 -10.25
C SER A 95 -11.83 -8.84 -11.35
N LEU A 96 -10.58 -8.99 -11.82
CA LEU A 96 -10.10 -8.22 -12.96
C LEU A 96 -10.74 -8.73 -14.24
N PRO A 97 -11.19 -7.82 -15.13
CA PRO A 97 -11.64 -8.24 -16.45
C PRO A 97 -10.50 -9.00 -17.13
N LYS A 98 -10.80 -10.21 -17.61
CA LYS A 98 -9.91 -10.95 -18.49
C LYS A 98 -9.82 -10.12 -19.77
N GLY A 99 -8.77 -9.33 -19.91
CA GLY A 99 -8.51 -8.60 -21.14
C GLY A 99 -8.42 -9.60 -22.29
N ASP A 100 -9.17 -9.33 -23.35
CA ASP A 100 -9.10 -10.03 -24.65
C ASP A 100 -7.68 -10.01 -25.23
#